data_AF-A0A9D4L3Z3-F1
#
_entry.id   AF-A0A9D4L3Z3-F1
#
_cell.length_a   1.000
_cell.length_b   1.000
_cell.length_c   1.000
_cell.angle_alpha   90.00
_cell.angle_beta   90.00
_cell.angle_gamma   90.00
#
_symmetry.space_group_name_H-M   'P 1'
#
loop_
_entity.id
_entity.type
_entity.pdbx_description
1 polymer ?
#
loop_
_entity_poly.entity_id
_entity_poly.type
_entity_poly.pdbx_seq_one_letter_code
_entity_poly.pdbx_strand_id
1 'polypeptide(L)'
;METDEEILARLNHEEAKQYVGGVVLVAMLMTAGIFGNLHVLYVCVFRMKSSNHRVFILTLATLDFITCVVGMPFILVDLRNPFTFTLVAACKIFRFVNYFICMSSALLLIVIAVDRYTTAIKA
;
A
#
# COMPACT_ATOMS: atom_id res chain seq x y z
N MET A 1 5.96 -3.56 -42.56
CA MET A 1 6.33 -2.41 -41.70
C MET A 1 5.53 -2.63 -40.44
N GLU A 2 6.19 -3.02 -39.36
CA GLU A 2 5.53 -3.27 -38.06
C GLU A 2 5.06 -1.90 -37.53
N THR A 3 3.81 -1.83 -37.09
CA THR A 3 3.17 -0.55 -36.73
C THR A 3 3.66 -0.11 -35.35
N ASP A 4 3.74 1.20 -35.06
CA ASP A 4 4.22 1.69 -33.76
C ASP A 4 3.43 1.09 -32.56
N GLU A 5 2.14 0.79 -32.76
CA GLU A 5 1.30 0.09 -31.77
C GLU A 5 1.77 -1.35 -31.50
N GLU A 6 2.24 -2.07 -32.52
CA GLU A 6 2.74 -3.44 -32.40
C GLU A 6 4.09 -3.46 -31.67
N ILE A 7 4.95 -2.47 -31.93
CA ILE A 7 6.24 -2.29 -31.24
C ILE A 7 6.01 -2.01 -29.75
N LEU A 8 5.06 -1.11 -29.42
CA LEU A 8 4.69 -0.80 -28.04
C LEU A 8 4.07 -2.01 -27.31
N ALA A 9 3.24 -2.80 -28.00
CA ALA A 9 2.64 -4.01 -27.43
C ALA A 9 3.69 -5.07 -27.10
N ARG A 10 4.70 -5.25 -27.96
CA ARG A 10 5.80 -6.21 -27.73
C ARG A 10 6.72 -5.78 -26.60
N LEU A 11 7.07 -4.49 -26.52
CA LEU A 11 7.87 -3.94 -25.43
C LEU A 11 7.15 -4.05 -24.08
N ASN A 12 5.85 -3.77 -24.03
CA ASN A 12 5.03 -3.98 -22.82
C ASN A 12 5.04 -5.44 -22.37
N HIS A 13 5.01 -6.40 -23.29
CA HIS A 13 5.02 -7.83 -22.95
C HIS A 13 6.38 -8.30 -22.41
N GLU A 14 7.49 -7.79 -22.96
CA GLU A 14 8.85 -8.12 -22.48
C GLU A 14 9.11 -7.50 -21.09
N GLU A 15 8.77 -6.22 -20.88
CA GLU A 15 8.94 -5.55 -19.59
C GLU A 15 8.00 -6.11 -18.51
N ALA A 16 6.74 -6.42 -18.84
CA ALA A 16 5.80 -7.04 -17.89
C ALA A 16 6.32 -8.38 -17.37
N LYS A 17 7.10 -9.12 -18.17
CA LYS A 17 7.75 -10.36 -17.78
C LYS A 17 8.84 -10.14 -16.73
N GLN A 18 9.53 -9.01 -16.77
CA GLN A 18 10.56 -8.63 -15.81
C GLN A 18 9.95 -8.26 -14.45
N TYR A 19 8.75 -7.67 -14.43
CA TYR A 19 8.04 -7.26 -13.20
C TYR A 19 7.01 -8.28 -12.69
N VAL A 20 6.87 -9.44 -13.33
CA VAL A 20 5.93 -10.50 -12.92
C VAL A 20 6.10 -10.89 -11.44
N GLY A 21 7.35 -10.97 -10.95
CA GLY A 21 7.61 -11.28 -9.55
C GLY A 21 7.06 -10.22 -8.60
N GLY A 22 7.22 -8.94 -8.95
CA GLY A 22 6.66 -7.81 -8.19
C GLY A 22 5.13 -7.82 -8.20
N VAL A 23 4.52 -8.09 -9.36
CA VAL A 23 3.06 -8.20 -9.51
C VAL A 23 2.48 -9.31 -8.62
N VAL A 24 3.11 -10.49 -8.63
CA VAL A 24 2.67 -11.63 -7.80
C VAL A 24 2.82 -11.32 -6.31
N LEU A 25 3.95 -10.73 -5.90
CA LEU A 25 4.17 -10.31 -4.52
C LEU A 25 3.15 -9.27 -4.06
N VAL A 26 2.91 -8.24 -4.87
CA VAL A 26 1.92 -7.18 -4.57
C VAL A 26 0.52 -7.76 -4.48
N ALA A 27 0.13 -8.68 -5.35
CA ALA A 27 -1.18 -9.34 -5.28
C ALA A 27 -1.35 -10.17 -3.99
N MET A 28 -0.31 -10.91 -3.57
CA MET A 28 -0.32 -11.64 -2.31
C MET A 28 -0.40 -10.71 -1.09
N LEU A 29 0.41 -9.64 -1.08
CA LEU A 29 0.39 -8.64 0.00
C LEU A 29 -0.95 -7.89 0.06
N MET A 30 -1.54 -7.59 -1.09
CA MET A 30 -2.83 -6.92 -1.20
C MET A 30 -3.94 -7.77 -0.59
N THR A 31 -4.02 -9.06 -0.96
CA THR A 31 -5.02 -9.97 -0.40
C THR A 31 -4.84 -10.15 1.10
N ALA A 32 -3.62 -10.48 1.55
CA ALA A 32 -3.31 -10.63 2.97
C ALA A 32 -3.59 -9.34 3.76
N GLY A 33 -3.22 -8.19 3.22
CA GLY A 33 -3.41 -6.88 3.84
C GLY A 33 -4.87 -6.45 3.95
N ILE A 34 -5.70 -6.72 2.92
CA ILE A 34 -7.15 -6.44 2.99
C ILE A 34 -7.78 -7.24 4.13
N PHE A 35 -7.57 -8.55 4.18
CA PHE A 35 -8.18 -9.40 5.20
C PHE A 35 -7.62 -9.11 6.60
N GLY A 36 -6.30 -8.96 6.72
CA GLY A 36 -5.63 -8.71 7.99
C GLY A 36 -6.04 -7.36 8.59
N ASN A 37 -5.95 -6.28 7.83
CA ASN A 37 -6.26 -4.94 8.34
C ASN A 37 -7.76 -4.75 8.59
N LEU A 38 -8.63 -5.34 7.77
CA LEU A 38 -10.07 -5.33 8.01
C LEU A 38 -10.42 -6.06 9.32
N HIS A 39 -9.78 -7.20 9.59
CA HIS A 39 -9.96 -7.93 10.84
C HIS A 39 -9.47 -7.11 12.04
N VAL A 40 -8.31 -6.45 11.95
CA VAL A 40 -7.80 -5.57 13.00
C VAL A 40 -8.75 -4.40 13.27
N LEU A 41 -9.28 -3.76 12.22
CA LEU A 41 -10.28 -2.70 12.33
C LEU A 41 -11.52 -3.20 13.07
N TYR A 42 -12.04 -4.37 12.70
CA TYR A 42 -13.19 -4.98 13.37
C TYR A 42 -12.91 -5.23 14.87
N VAL A 43 -11.80 -5.88 15.21
CA VAL A 43 -11.46 -6.20 16.61
C VAL A 43 -11.22 -4.92 17.43
N CYS A 44 -10.49 -3.94 16.88
CA CYS A 44 -10.24 -2.67 17.58
C CYS A 44 -11.52 -1.87 17.81
N VAL A 45 -12.44 -1.84 16.85
CA VAL A 45 -13.69 -1.08 16.97
C VAL A 45 -14.63 -1.74 17.97
N PHE A 46 -14.82 -3.06 17.87
CA PHE A 46 -15.88 -3.76 18.61
C PHE A 46 -15.44 -4.45 19.90
N ARG A 47 -14.13 -4.74 20.08
CA ARG A 47 -13.65 -5.56 21.21
C ARG A 47 -12.65 -4.85 22.13
N MET A 48 -11.95 -3.81 21.68
CA MET A 48 -10.95 -3.11 22.50
C MET A 48 -11.52 -1.92 23.26
N LYS A 49 -11.17 -1.80 24.55
CA LYS A 49 -11.44 -0.60 25.35
C LYS A 49 -10.67 0.61 24.81
N SER A 50 -11.22 1.81 25.04
CA SER A 50 -10.56 3.06 24.63
C SER A 50 -9.22 3.23 25.35
N SER A 51 -8.16 3.38 24.56
CA SER A 51 -6.77 3.57 25.02
C SER A 51 -5.96 4.24 23.90
N ASN A 52 -4.87 4.93 24.24
CA ASN A 52 -3.95 5.53 23.25
C ASN A 52 -3.41 4.47 22.27
N HIS A 53 -3.10 3.27 22.77
CA HIS A 53 -2.69 2.14 21.93
C HIS A 53 -3.74 1.75 20.89
N ARG A 54 -5.03 1.82 21.25
CA ARG A 54 -6.12 1.52 20.31
C ARG A 54 -6.14 2.53 19.16
N VAL A 55 -5.90 3.82 19.43
CA VAL A 55 -5.87 4.86 18.40
C VAL A 55 -4.71 4.63 17.42
N PHE A 56 -3.53 4.27 17.94
CA PHE A 56 -2.37 3.96 17.09
C PHE A 56 -2.62 2.75 16.19
N ILE A 57 -3.14 1.65 16.75
CA ILE A 57 -3.45 0.44 15.98
C ILE A 57 -4.56 0.71 14.95
N LEU A 58 -5.60 1.47 15.32
CA LEU A 58 -6.69 1.81 14.41
C LEU A 58 -6.20 2.68 13.25
N THR A 59 -5.29 3.63 13.52
CA THR A 59 -4.70 4.49 12.50
C THR A 59 -3.84 3.68 11.52
N LEU A 60 -2.97 2.80 12.03
CA LEU A 60 -2.18 1.89 11.21
C LEU A 60 -3.06 1.00 10.34
N ALA A 61 -4.05 0.32 10.93
CA ALA A 61 -4.92 -0.57 10.19
C ALA A 61 -5.74 0.17 9.11
N THR A 62 -6.12 1.43 9.36
CA THR A 62 -6.80 2.26 8.36
C THR A 62 -5.87 2.63 7.21
N LEU A 63 -4.65 3.09 7.51
CA LEU A 63 -3.66 3.46 6.48
C LEU A 63 -3.28 2.26 5.61
N ASP A 64 -3.03 1.11 6.23
CA ASP A 64 -2.64 -0.10 5.51
C ASP A 64 -3.82 -0.64 4.68
N PHE A 65 -5.05 -0.60 5.19
CA PHE A 65 -6.24 -0.97 4.42
C PHE A 65 -6.45 -0.06 3.19
N ILE A 66 -6.33 1.26 3.35
CA ILE A 66 -6.41 2.21 2.22
C ILE A 66 -5.31 1.93 1.19
N THR A 67 -4.10 1.62 1.65
CA THR A 67 -2.97 1.27 0.77
C THR A 67 -3.26 0.01 -0.03
N CYS A 68 -3.79 -1.03 0.61
CA CYS A 68 -4.12 -2.27 -0.10
C CYS A 68 -5.29 -2.10 -1.07
N VAL A 69 -6.29 -1.27 -0.77
CA VAL A 69 -7.48 -1.11 -1.64
C VAL A 69 -7.26 -0.08 -2.76
N VAL A 70 -6.43 0.93 -2.54
CA VAL A 70 -6.26 2.05 -3.48
C VAL A 70 -4.83 2.12 -4.02
N GLY A 71 -3.83 2.02 -3.15
CA GLY A 71 -2.42 2.15 -3.52
C GLY A 71 -1.89 0.99 -4.35
N MET A 72 -2.15 -0.25 -3.94
CA MET A 72 -1.65 -1.45 -4.61
C MET A 72 -2.28 -1.72 -5.99
N PRO A 73 -3.60 -1.54 -6.20
CA PRO A 73 -4.19 -1.64 -7.54
C PRO A 73 -3.62 -0.59 -8.50
N PHE A 74 -3.33 0.61 -8.00
CA PHE A 74 -2.69 1.64 -8.80
C PHE A 74 -1.28 1.23 -9.24
N ILE A 75 -0.47 0.68 -8.32
CA ILE A 75 0.86 0.11 -8.64
C ILE A 75 0.75 -0.99 -9.71
N LEU A 76 -0.25 -1.86 -9.61
CA LEU A 76 -0.47 -2.94 -10.59
C LEU A 76 -0.82 -2.40 -11.99
N VAL A 77 -1.62 -1.33 -12.07
CA VAL A 77 -1.96 -0.71 -13.35
C VAL A 77 -0.76 0.02 -13.95
N ASP A 78 0.04 0.71 -13.13
CA ASP A 78 1.27 1.38 -13.53
C ASP A 78 2.32 0.38 -14.07
N LEU A 79 2.51 -0.75 -13.35
CA LEU A 79 3.40 -1.84 -13.76
C LEU A 79 2.94 -2.55 -15.04
N ARG A 80 1.62 -2.64 -15.28
CA ARG A 80 1.06 -3.31 -16.46
C ARG A 80 1.05 -2.42 -17.70
N ASN A 81 1.01 -1.10 -17.53
CA ASN A 81 0.78 -0.16 -18.62
C ASN A 81 1.74 1.07 -18.57
N PRO A 82 3.06 0.87 -18.46
CA PRO A 82 4.01 1.96 -18.20
C PRO A 82 4.05 3.02 -19.31
N PHE A 83 3.66 2.67 -20.55
CA PHE A 83 3.73 3.56 -21.72
C PHE A 83 2.39 4.14 -22.19
N THR A 84 1.26 3.70 -21.60
CA THR A 84 -0.10 3.97 -22.10
C THR A 84 -0.98 4.66 -21.05
N PHE A 85 -0.41 4.99 -19.88
CA PHE A 85 -1.11 5.75 -18.84
C PHE A 85 -1.10 7.26 -19.14
N THR A 86 -2.12 7.73 -19.86
CA THR A 86 -2.20 9.10 -20.39
C THR A 86 -2.61 10.17 -19.36
N LEU A 87 -3.01 9.77 -18.15
CA LEU A 87 -3.47 10.69 -17.09
C LEU A 87 -2.33 11.05 -16.11
N VAL A 88 -1.47 11.99 -16.53
CA VAL A 88 -0.31 12.48 -15.75
C VAL A 88 -0.69 12.98 -14.35
N ALA A 89 -1.83 13.66 -14.22
CA ALA A 89 -2.29 14.19 -12.92
C ALA A 89 -2.62 13.07 -11.93
N ALA A 90 -3.32 12.02 -12.38
CA ALA A 90 -3.65 10.87 -11.55
C ALA A 90 -2.37 10.16 -11.09
N CYS A 91 -1.41 9.93 -12.00
CA CYS A 91 -0.13 9.30 -11.65
C CYS A 91 0.62 10.06 -10.56
N LYS A 92 0.75 11.39 -10.67
CA LYS A 92 1.40 12.22 -9.63
C LYS A 92 0.69 12.15 -8.29
N ILE A 93 -0.64 12.24 -8.28
CA ILE A 93 -1.45 12.21 -7.06
C ILE A 93 -1.33 10.84 -6.38
N PHE A 94 -1.56 9.75 -7.10
CA PHE A 94 -1.51 8.41 -6.52
C PHE A 94 -0.12 8.07 -6.02
N ARG A 95 0.94 8.45 -6.76
CA ARG A 95 2.32 8.26 -6.31
C ARG A 95 2.61 9.06 -5.04
N PHE A 96 2.19 10.32 -4.97
CA PHE A 96 2.31 11.13 -3.75
C PHE A 96 1.58 10.49 -2.56
N VAL A 97 0.32 10.08 -2.76
CA VAL A 97 -0.50 9.42 -1.72
C VAL A 97 0.17 8.15 -1.23
N ASN A 98 0.72 7.34 -2.13
CA ASN A 98 1.38 6.09 -1.77
C ASN A 98 2.63 6.33 -0.90
N TYR A 99 3.50 7.27 -1.30
CA TYR A 99 4.66 7.66 -0.48
C TYR A 99 4.25 8.27 0.86
N PHE A 100 3.21 9.12 0.86
CA PHE A 100 2.71 9.76 2.07
C PHE A 100 2.17 8.72 3.07
N ILE A 101 1.40 7.73 2.61
CA ILE A 101 0.88 6.67 3.48
C ILE A 101 2.02 5.79 3.99
N CYS A 102 2.95 5.37 3.13
CA CYS A 102 4.11 4.57 3.57
C CYS A 102 4.94 5.29 4.64
N MET A 103 5.21 6.59 4.44
CA MET A 103 5.92 7.40 5.43
C MET A 103 5.12 7.53 6.72
N SER A 104 3.80 7.73 6.61
CA SER A 104 2.91 7.83 7.78
C SER A 104 2.90 6.53 8.60
N SER A 105 2.80 5.37 7.96
CA SER A 105 2.88 4.06 8.63
C SER A 105 4.25 3.87 9.30
N ALA A 106 5.35 4.23 8.65
CA ALA A 106 6.69 4.15 9.23
C ALA A 106 6.86 5.05 10.47
N LEU A 107 6.39 6.30 10.39
CA LEU A 107 6.42 7.23 11.53
C LEU A 107 5.54 6.73 12.69
N LEU A 108 4.37 6.14 12.40
CA LEU A 108 3.51 5.51 13.40
C LEU A 108 4.20 4.36 14.14
N LEU A 109 4.94 3.51 13.41
CA LEU A 109 5.72 2.44 14.02
C LEU A 109 6.80 2.98 14.97
N ILE A 110 7.45 4.09 14.61
CA ILE A 110 8.43 4.76 15.48
C ILE A 110 7.75 5.30 16.74
N VAL A 111 6.59 5.97 16.60
CA VAL A 111 5.83 6.48 17.75
C VAL A 111 5.43 5.35 18.69
N ILE A 112 4.94 4.22 18.15
CA ILE A 112 4.59 3.05 18.95
C ILE A 112 5.80 2.47 19.67
N ALA A 113 6.96 2.41 19.01
CA ALA A 113 8.20 1.92 19.63
C ALA A 113 8.63 2.81 20.81
N VAL A 114 8.58 4.13 20.64
CA VAL A 114 8.90 5.10 21.70
C VAL A 114 7.91 5.04 22.86
N ASP A 115 6.61 4.92 22.57
CA ASP A 115 5.55 4.80 23.57
C ASP A 115 5.72 3.54 24.42
N ARG A 116 6.02 2.40 23.79
CA ARG A 116 6.31 1.14 24.50
C ARG A 116 7.58 1.23 25.35
N TYR A 117 8.65 1.84 24.83
CA TYR A 117 9.90 2.02 25.57
C TYR A 117 9.69 2.91 26.81
N THR A 118 8.96 4.01 26.66
CA THR A 118 8.68 4.95 27.76
C THR A 118 7.83 4.29 28.84
N THR A 119 6.82 3.50 28.46
CA THR A 119 5.98 2.74 29.40
C THR A 119 6.80 1.69 30.15
N ALA A 120 7.73 1.00 29.48
CA ALA A 120 8.58 -0.02 30.10
C ALA A 120 9.57 0.56 31.14
N ILE A 121 10.02 1.81 30.97
CA ILE A 121 10.93 2.47 31.92
C ILE A 121 10.19 3.08 33.11
N LYS A 122 8.94 3.51 32.92
CA LYS A 122 8.12 4.11 33.99
C LYS A 122 7.43 3.07 34.88
N ALA A 123 7.49 1.78 34.52
CA ALA A 123 6.98 0.65 35.29
C ALA A 123 8.04 0.13 36.26
#